data_AF-A0A9D1YUS7-F1
#
_entry.id   AF-A0A9D1YUS7-F1
#
_cell.length_a   1.000
_cell.length_b   1.000
_cell.length_c   1.000
_cell.angle_alpha   90.00
_cell.angle_beta   90.00
_cell.angle_gamma   90.00
#
_symmetry.space_group_name_H-M   'P 1'
#
loop_
_entity.id
_entity.type
_entity.pdbx_description
1 polymer ?
#
loop_
_entity_poly.entity_id
_entity_poly.type
_entity_poly.pdbx_seq_one_letter_code
_entity_poly.pdbx_strand_id
1 'polypeptide(L)'
;AEPGHALTISSTGWEPCNDTNEKSAARPWPSVTLEWVQDGDTTDLLTVDVTDGRFNASVTVPANAVAGEASLRVMTPDPDYEQDFPVAVE
;
A
#
# COMPACT_ATOMS: atom_id res chain seq x y z
N ALA A 1 0.59 13.50 9.25
CA ALA A 1 -0.38 12.44 9.58
C ALA A 1 -0.33 12.23 11.08
N GLU A 2 -1.48 12.15 11.76
CA GLU A 2 -1.51 12.08 13.23
C GLU A 2 -1.71 10.62 13.70
N PRO A 3 -1.03 10.17 14.77
CA PRO A 3 -1.25 8.85 15.36
C PRO A 3 -2.73 8.63 15.72
N GLY A 4 -3.29 7.47 15.34
CA GLY A 4 -4.69 7.13 15.55
C GLY A 4 -5.67 7.80 14.57
N HIS A 5 -5.20 8.60 13.61
CA HIS A 5 -6.04 9.20 12.58
C HIS A 5 -6.16 8.29 11.36
N ALA A 6 -7.32 8.33 10.70
CA ALA A 6 -7.55 7.59 9.46
C ALA A 6 -7.01 8.36 8.24
N LEU A 7 -6.02 7.80 7.55
CA LEU A 7 -5.56 8.26 6.25
C LEU A 7 -6.35 7.55 5.15
N THR A 8 -6.85 8.31 4.17
CA THR A 8 -7.46 7.73 2.97
C THR A 8 -6.42 7.63 1.87
N ILE A 9 -6.23 6.42 1.36
CA ILE A 9 -5.29 6.10 0.29
C ILE A 9 -6.11 5.71 -0.94
N SER A 10 -5.80 6.34 -2.07
CA SER A 10 -6.38 6.01 -3.35
C SER A 10 -5.24 5.83 -4.33
N SER A 11 -5.09 4.61 -4.86
CA SER A 11 -4.00 4.27 -5.75
C SER A 11 -4.51 3.56 -7.00
N THR A 12 -3.78 3.73 -8.10
CA THR A 12 -4.15 3.26 -9.43
C THR A 12 -2.94 2.65 -10.13
N GLY A 13 -3.15 1.74 -11.07
CA GLY A 13 -2.07 1.08 -11.81
C GLY A 13 -1.59 -0.22 -11.14
N TRP A 14 -2.42 -0.81 -10.28
CA TRP A 14 -2.19 -2.13 -9.66
C TRP A 14 -2.54 -3.26 -10.61
N GLU A 15 -1.90 -3.22 -11.77
CA GLU A 15 -2.05 -4.19 -12.84
C GLU A 15 -0.65 -4.66 -13.23
N PRO A 16 -0.49 -5.94 -13.62
CA PRO A 16 0.77 -6.42 -14.14
C PRO A 16 1.21 -5.56 -15.34
N CYS A 17 2.48 -5.13 -15.34
CA CYS A 17 3.05 -4.29 -16.40
C CYS A 17 2.81 -4.94 -17.79
N ASN A 18 2.24 -4.18 -18.72
CA ASN A 18 1.77 -4.66 -20.03
C ASN A 18 2.63 -4.13 -21.20
N ASP A 19 3.94 -3.97 -20.98
CA ASP A 19 4.85 -3.34 -21.96
C ASP A 19 5.30 -4.29 -23.09
N THR A 20 5.14 -5.61 -22.95
CA THR A 20 5.76 -6.59 -23.87
C THR A 20 4.87 -7.18 -24.98
N ASN A 21 3.63 -6.70 -25.22
CA ASN A 21 2.72 -7.24 -26.25
C ASN A 21 2.41 -8.77 -26.11
N GLU A 22 2.97 -9.43 -25.12
CA GLU A 22 2.36 -10.58 -24.50
C GLU A 22 1.28 -9.99 -23.60
N LYS A 23 0.00 -10.24 -23.92
CA LYS A 23 -1.05 -10.01 -22.95
C LYS A 23 -0.61 -10.71 -21.68
N SER A 24 -0.17 -9.95 -20.68
CA SER A 24 0.03 -10.43 -19.33
C SER A 24 -1.32 -10.99 -18.91
N ALA A 25 -1.51 -12.30 -19.13
CA ALA A 25 -2.61 -13.08 -18.62
C ALA A 25 -2.49 -13.24 -17.09
N ALA A 26 -1.55 -12.51 -16.47
CA ALA A 26 -1.58 -12.21 -15.06
C ALA A 26 -2.87 -11.45 -14.80
N ARG A 27 -3.74 -12.08 -14.01
CA ARG A 27 -4.96 -11.43 -13.52
C ARG A 27 -4.54 -10.13 -12.83
N PRO A 28 -5.32 -9.04 -12.95
CA PRO A 28 -5.12 -7.88 -12.07
C PRO A 28 -5.00 -8.42 -10.63
N TRP A 29 -4.08 -7.85 -9.86
CA TRP A 29 -3.88 -8.28 -8.48
C TRP A 29 -5.25 -8.30 -7.80
N PRO A 30 -5.69 -9.42 -7.19
CA PRO A 30 -7.01 -9.47 -6.57
C PRO A 30 -7.10 -8.53 -5.36
N SER A 31 -5.97 -8.34 -4.68
CA SER A 31 -5.85 -7.55 -3.47
C SER A 31 -4.42 -7.09 -3.26
N VAL A 32 -4.24 -6.08 -2.42
CA VAL A 32 -2.95 -5.62 -1.89
C VAL A 32 -2.97 -5.61 -0.37
N THR A 33 -1.82 -5.76 0.26
CA THR A 33 -1.64 -5.60 1.70
C THR A 33 -0.98 -4.26 1.98
N LEU A 34 -1.51 -3.54 2.95
CA LEU A 34 -0.98 -2.26 3.42
C LEU A 34 -0.26 -2.48 4.75
N GLU A 35 0.96 -1.98 4.83
CA GLU A 35 1.79 -2.03 6.04
C GLU A 35 2.32 -0.63 6.36
N TRP A 36 2.41 -0.34 7.64
CA TRP A 36 3.08 0.84 8.15
C TRP A 36 4.52 0.51 8.49
N VAL A 37 5.47 1.23 7.89
CA VAL A 37 6.90 1.08 8.14
C VAL A 37 7.43 2.36 8.77
N GLN A 38 8.01 2.26 9.97
CA GLN A 38 8.60 3.41 10.66
C GLN A 38 9.72 2.94 11.58
N ASP A 39 10.87 3.63 11.56
CA ASP A 39 12.06 3.29 12.38
C ASP A 39 12.59 1.85 12.19
N GLY A 40 12.26 1.20 11.08
CA GLY A 40 12.59 -0.21 10.83
C GLY A 40 11.58 -1.20 11.40
N ASP A 41 10.59 -0.74 12.17
CA ASP A 41 9.42 -1.53 12.55
C ASP A 41 8.40 -1.55 11.41
N THR A 42 7.74 -2.71 11.25
CA THR A 42 6.65 -2.91 10.29
C THR A 42 5.40 -3.34 11.03
N THR A 43 4.26 -2.74 10.69
CA THR A 43 2.95 -3.04 11.27
C THR A 43 1.95 -3.32 10.15
N ASP A 44 1.39 -4.51 10.13
CA ASP A 44 0.28 -4.85 9.24
C ASP A 44 -0.94 -3.97 9.53
N LEU A 45 -1.50 -3.34 8.49
CA LEU A 45 -2.67 -2.48 8.63
C LEU A 45 -3.94 -3.19 8.17
N LEU A 46 -4.03 -3.49 6.87
CA LEU A 46 -5.15 -4.22 6.28
C LEU A 46 -4.82 -4.72 4.87
N THR A 47 -5.64 -5.67 4.40
CA THR A 47 -5.67 -6.10 3.00
C THR A 47 -6.88 -5.48 2.30
N VAL A 48 -6.69 -5.00 1.08
CA VAL A 48 -7.69 -4.27 0.29
C VAL A 48 -7.84 -4.93 -1.05
N ASP A 49 -9.07 -5.20 -1.46
CA ASP A 49 -9.37 -5.70 -2.81
C ASP A 49 -9.08 -4.62 -3.86
N VAL A 50 -8.41 -5.03 -4.94
CA VAL A 50 -8.15 -4.17 -6.08
C VAL A 50 -9.21 -4.45 -7.14
N THR A 51 -9.91 -3.40 -7.57
CA THR A 51 -10.92 -3.46 -8.61
C THR A 51 -10.46 -2.60 -9.78
N ASP A 52 -10.36 -3.19 -10.97
CA ASP A 52 -9.96 -2.46 -12.20
C ASP A 52 -8.58 -1.78 -12.07
N GLY A 53 -7.63 -2.44 -11.39
CA GLY A 53 -6.29 -1.87 -11.17
C GLY A 53 -6.25 -0.72 -10.16
N ARG A 54 -7.33 -0.50 -9.41
CA ARG A 54 -7.46 0.58 -8.44
C ARG A 54 -7.90 0.02 -7.09
N PHE A 55 -7.44 0.66 -6.03
CA PHE A 55 -8.01 0.42 -4.71
C PHE A 55 -8.18 1.75 -3.96
N ASN A 56 -9.15 1.74 -3.05
CA ASN A 56 -9.33 2.79 -2.06
C ASN A 56 -9.32 2.12 -0.68
N ALA A 57 -8.60 2.73 0.25
CA ALA A 57 -8.45 2.18 1.58
C ALA A 57 -8.40 3.31 2.61
N SER A 58 -8.98 3.07 3.77
CA SER A 58 -8.78 3.91 4.95
C SER A 58 -7.87 3.15 5.92
N VAL A 59 -6.63 3.60 6.04
CA VAL A 59 -5.65 3.06 6.99
C VAL A 59 -5.65 3.92 8.22
N THR A 60 -5.55 3.32 9.41
CA THR A 60 -5.37 4.10 10.64
C THR A 60 -3.88 4.18 10.94
N VAL A 61 -3.35 5.38 11.13
CA VAL A 61 -1.96 5.55 11.58
C VAL A 61 -1.80 4.86 12.93
N PRO A 62 -0.79 4.00 13.12
CA PRO A 62 -0.59 3.32 14.39
C PRO A 62 -0.50 4.33 15.56
N ALA A 63 -1.11 4.00 16.71
CA ALA A 63 -1.11 4.90 17.87
C ALA A 63 0.29 5.11 18.46
N ASN A 64 1.21 4.19 18.19
CA ASN A 64 2.62 4.25 18.54
C ASN A 64 3.48 4.92 17.46
N ALA A 65 2.88 5.45 16.38
CA ALA A 65 3.63 6.18 15.38
C ALA A 65 4.27 7.42 16.02
N VAL A 66 5.56 7.61 15.75
CA VAL A 66 6.35 8.73 16.26
C VAL A 66 6.38 9.85 15.23
N ALA A 67 6.49 11.09 15.66
CA ALA A 67 6.67 12.22 14.74
C ALA A 67 7.96 12.03 13.92
N GLY A 68 7.88 12.20 12.61
CA GLY A 68 9.00 11.99 11.69
C GLY A 68 8.61 11.26 10.41
N GLU A 69 9.60 10.60 9.81
CA GLU A 69 9.46 9.88 8.55
C GLU A 69 8.85 8.50 8.80
N ALA A 70 7.80 8.19 8.05
CA ALA A 70 7.23 6.86 7.95
C ALA A 70 6.93 6.55 6.47
N SER A 71 6.69 5.29 6.18
CA SER A 71 6.30 4.83 4.86
C SER A 71 5.08 3.93 4.97
N LEU A 72 4.11 4.15 4.10
CA LEU A 72 3.04 3.20 3.87
C LEU A 72 3.48 2.27 2.74
N ARG A 73 3.80 1.02 3.09
CA ARG A 73 4.16 -0.01 2.12
C ARG A 73 2.91 -0.70 1.62
N VAL A 74 2.87 -0.91 0.31
CA VAL A 74 1.80 -1.62 -0.39
C VAL A 74 2.42 -2.84 -1.06
N MET A 75 2.09 -4.02 -0.54
CA MET A 75 2.55 -5.30 -1.08
C MET A 75 1.48 -5.91 -1.96
N THR A 76 1.87 -6.43 -3.12
CA THR A 76 0.99 -7.27 -3.93
C THR A 76 1.18 -8.75 -3.56
N PRO A 77 0.35 -9.66 -4.09
CA PRO A 77 0.57 -11.10 -3.94
C PRO A 77 1.86 -11.59 -4.60
N ASP A 78 2.45 -10.79 -5.47
CA ASP A 78 3.76 -11.03 -6.07
C ASP A 78 4.83 -10.28 -5.25
N PRO A 79 5.79 -11.00 -4.66
CA PRO A 79 6.79 -10.40 -3.77
C PRO A 79 7.80 -9.53 -4.52
N ASP A 80 7.88 -9.59 -5.84
CA ASP A 80 8.74 -8.71 -6.63
C ASP A 80 8.07 -7.35 -6.91
N TYR A 81 6.79 -7.17 -6.53
CA TYR A 81 6.04 -5.94 -6.70
C TYR A 81 5.51 -5.40 -5.37
N GLU A 82 6.27 -4.50 -4.78
CA GLU A 82 5.91 -3.68 -3.62
C GLU A 82 6.14 -2.19 -3.92
N GLN A 83 5.40 -1.31 -3.25
CA GLN A 83 5.54 0.14 -3.39
C GLN A 83 5.45 0.82 -2.04
N ASP A 84 6.45 1.63 -1.70
CA ASP A 84 6.46 2.47 -0.51
C ASP A 84 5.99 3.90 -0.84
N PHE A 85 5.05 4.41 -0.05
CA PHE A 85 4.60 5.79 -0.10
C PHE A 85 5.09 6.54 1.14
N PRO A 86 5.90 7.59 1.01
CA PRO A 86 6.36 8.35 2.18
C PRO A 86 5.19 9.07 2.85
N VAL A 87 5.13 8.96 4.17
CA VAL A 87 4.14 9.62 5.03
C VAL A 87 4.89 10.39 6.12
N ALA A 88 4.69 11.71 6.17
CA ALA A 88 5.17 12.51 7.28
C ALA A 88 4.20 12.38 8.46
N VAL A 89 4.70 11.92 9.61
CA VAL A 89 3.97 11.93 10.88
C VAL A 89 4.27 13.24 11.60
N GLU A 90 3.23 13.94 12.02
CA GLU A 90 3.33 15.23 12.72
C GLU A 90 2.91 15.11 14.18
#